data_AF-A0A919IIJ3-F1
#
_entry.id   AF-A0A919IIJ3-F1
#
_cell.length_a   1.000
_cell.length_b   1.000
_cell.length_c   1.000
_cell.angle_alpha   90.00
_cell.angle_beta   90.00
_cell.angle_gamma   90.00
#
_symmetry.space_group_name_H-M   'P 1'
#
loop_
_entity.id
_entity.type
_entity.pdbx_description
1 polymer ?
#
loop_
_entity_poly.entity_id
_entity_poly.type
_entity_poly.pdbx_seq_one_letter_code
_entity_poly.pdbx_strand_id
1 'polypeptide(L)'
;MQEDGRAGLARIAVDHTAHFAHTDWFTEEMCTYDQQRDKTPSSAHEACVTVRTRLGRAVYRVAVEIELGSVVAEPEALALAGPGATLLTGADAAFAIGTDTIVVVTPAAGDAGELTLPGPFPDVVEQRLAAVLRPPVRAFARLPDGCLALGVARSAELGYRRGALHDIRLTFEAPVPPGLLGRVAPGLDWLAQVGSDPAGAMERFIAGWYQDVPMSGAYPVVTGPPALQAFYRAAAGRPEVLGSSSRILPEPVAGRPDSLITFGQEGDGVFTLVMEPDEQDPRIWYDGLSDTLLEERERLSGHLLQSTLARAAMDGPLGGMAFVDRPQARRVVAPLRRVPLRPMRWPSLVTRCYAGPGTVVLLGEDDADWFEMFVGVRHPGLLRRLRKLGLDWESFTDS
;
A
#
# COMPACT_ATOMS: atom_id res chain seq x y z
N MET A 1 -52.81 -26.43 2.29
CA MET A 1 -53.03 -27.16 1.03
C MET A 1 -53.15 -26.09 -0.04
N GLN A 2 -52.09 -25.95 -0.85
CA GLN A 2 -51.90 -25.08 -2.02
C GLN A 2 -52.54 -23.68 -2.05
N GLU A 3 -51.68 -22.65 -1.97
CA GLU A 3 -51.92 -21.35 -2.60
C GLU A 3 -50.78 -21.00 -3.57
N ASP A 4 -51.22 -20.48 -4.71
CA ASP A 4 -50.48 -20.01 -5.89
C ASP A 4 -49.65 -18.75 -5.63
N GLY A 5 -48.59 -18.56 -6.41
CA GLY A 5 -47.83 -17.32 -6.44
C GLY A 5 -46.87 -17.24 -7.61
N ARG A 6 -47.39 -16.99 -8.82
CA ARG A 6 -46.62 -16.61 -10.02
C ARG A 6 -45.92 -15.26 -9.80
N ALA A 7 -44.60 -15.21 -9.99
CA ALA A 7 -43.85 -13.97 -10.19
C ALA A 7 -43.43 -13.85 -11.66
N GLY A 8 -43.80 -12.74 -12.28
CA GLY A 8 -43.59 -12.43 -13.69
C GLY A 8 -42.20 -11.88 -13.98
N LEU A 9 -41.67 -12.29 -15.12
CA LEU A 9 -40.49 -11.77 -15.79
C LEU A 9 -40.78 -10.39 -16.39
N ALA A 10 -40.03 -9.38 -15.98
CA ALA A 10 -39.98 -8.09 -16.68
C ALA A 10 -38.84 -8.12 -17.71
N ARG A 11 -39.20 -8.08 -19.00
CA ARG A 11 -38.28 -7.79 -20.11
C ARG A 11 -38.14 -6.28 -20.23
N ILE A 12 -36.90 -5.78 -20.22
CA ILE A 12 -36.60 -4.40 -20.63
C ILE A 12 -35.93 -4.48 -21.99
N ALA A 13 -36.55 -3.84 -22.98
CA ALA A 13 -36.01 -3.66 -24.31
C ALA A 13 -35.04 -2.47 -24.30
N VAL A 14 -33.85 -2.65 -24.86
CA VAL A 14 -32.87 -1.58 -25.08
C VAL A 14 -32.99 -1.17 -26.55
N ASP A 15 -33.37 0.08 -26.78
CA ASP A 15 -33.44 0.68 -28.11
C ASP A 15 -32.13 1.45 -28.37
N HIS A 16 -31.50 1.18 -29.50
CA HIS A 16 -30.25 1.81 -29.92
C HIS A 16 -30.54 3.06 -30.74
N THR A 17 -30.10 4.23 -30.29
CA THR A 17 -29.78 5.33 -31.21
C THR A 17 -28.78 6.30 -30.60
N ALA A 18 -27.56 6.25 -31.12
CA ALA A 18 -26.49 7.20 -30.83
C ALA A 18 -26.59 8.39 -31.78
N HIS A 19 -26.44 9.61 -31.26
CA HIS A 19 -26.03 10.78 -32.04
C HIS A 19 -24.69 11.29 -31.50
N PHE A 20 -23.66 11.19 -32.36
CA PHE A 20 -22.34 11.78 -32.17
C PHE A 20 -22.41 13.29 -32.39
N ALA A 21 -21.84 14.07 -31.48
CA ALA A 21 -21.41 15.43 -31.72
C ALA A 21 -19.91 15.55 -31.37
N HIS A 22 -19.13 15.83 -32.40
CA HIS A 22 -17.73 16.24 -32.31
C HIS A 22 -17.61 17.56 -31.54
N THR A 23 -16.61 17.67 -30.67
CA THR A 23 -15.99 18.96 -30.35
C THR A 23 -14.50 18.77 -30.08
N ASP A 24 -13.72 19.37 -30.97
CA ASP A 24 -12.28 19.58 -30.88
C ASP A 24 -11.91 20.49 -29.71
N TRP A 25 -10.78 20.20 -29.03
CA TRP A 25 -10.03 21.19 -28.26
C TRP A 25 -8.52 20.96 -28.38
N PHE A 26 -7.94 21.79 -29.24
CA PHE A 26 -6.70 22.57 -29.14
C PHE A 26 -5.38 22.01 -28.57
N THR A 27 -4.37 22.23 -29.42
CA THR A 27 -2.92 22.28 -29.30
C THR A 27 -2.37 23.44 -28.47
N GLU A 28 -1.28 23.19 -27.77
CA GLU A 28 -0.19 24.11 -27.36
C GLU A 28 0.94 23.21 -26.82
N GLU A 29 2.23 23.46 -26.88
CA GLU A 29 3.12 24.35 -27.62
C GLU A 29 4.53 23.86 -27.18
N MET A 30 5.41 23.56 -28.13
CA MET A 30 6.79 23.18 -27.82
C MET A 30 7.58 24.44 -27.42
N CYS A 31 8.21 24.42 -26.25
CA CYS A 31 9.36 25.27 -25.97
C CYS A 31 10.66 24.46 -26.14
N THR A 32 11.38 24.79 -27.21
CA THR A 32 12.76 24.42 -27.49
C THR A 32 13.74 25.44 -26.89
N TYR A 33 14.74 24.97 -26.12
CA TYR A 33 16.08 25.56 -25.89
C TYR A 33 16.76 24.69 -24.79
N ASP A 34 18.03 24.29 -24.77
CA ASP A 34 19.23 24.53 -25.59
C ASP A 34 20.21 23.36 -25.39
N GLN A 35 21.16 23.26 -26.31
CA GLN A 35 22.18 22.23 -26.49
C GLN A 35 23.52 22.57 -25.80
N GLN A 36 24.35 21.52 -25.64
CA GLN A 36 25.83 21.52 -25.53
C GLN A 36 26.46 21.96 -24.18
N ARG A 37 27.56 21.38 -23.67
CA ARG A 37 28.57 20.47 -24.21
C ARG A 37 29.41 19.83 -23.08
N ASP A 38 30.05 18.72 -23.43
CA ASP A 38 31.11 17.97 -22.74
C ASP A 38 32.05 18.73 -21.78
N LYS A 39 32.44 18.06 -20.69
CA LYS A 39 33.84 17.79 -20.29
C LYS A 39 33.92 17.05 -18.94
N THR A 40 34.26 15.76 -18.97
CA THR A 40 35.11 15.11 -17.94
C THR A 40 36.58 15.44 -18.26
N PRO A 41 37.49 15.59 -17.26
CA PRO A 41 38.02 14.40 -16.56
C PRO A 41 38.44 14.59 -15.08
N SER A 42 38.61 13.44 -14.41
CA SER A 42 39.68 13.14 -13.43
C SER A 42 39.88 14.05 -12.21
N SER A 43 39.61 13.54 -11.00
CA SER A 43 40.64 13.10 -10.04
C SER A 43 40.13 13.05 -8.59
N ALA A 44 40.46 11.93 -7.93
CA ALA A 44 40.71 11.74 -6.50
C ALA A 44 40.27 12.83 -5.49
N HIS A 45 39.35 12.46 -4.60
CA HIS A 45 39.49 12.76 -3.17
C HIS A 45 38.87 11.62 -2.35
N GLU A 46 39.69 10.62 -2.02
CA GLU A 46 39.55 9.90 -0.75
C GLU A 46 39.72 10.92 0.38
N ALA A 47 38.65 11.20 1.11
CA ALA A 47 38.75 11.85 2.40
C ALA A 47 39.24 10.81 3.41
N CYS A 48 40.56 10.66 3.49
CA CYS A 48 41.24 9.96 4.56
C CYS A 48 40.99 10.70 5.89
N VAL A 49 40.11 10.17 6.74
CA VAL A 49 39.93 10.66 8.11
C VAL A 49 41.16 10.24 8.91
N THR A 50 42.09 11.17 9.08
CA THR A 50 43.27 10.97 9.94
C THR A 50 42.86 11.13 11.40
N VAL A 51 42.74 10.01 12.12
CA VAL A 51 42.62 10.00 13.58
C VAL A 51 44.01 10.15 14.18
N ARG A 52 44.35 11.35 14.66
CA ARG A 52 45.51 11.54 15.55
C ARG A 52 45.09 11.24 16.99
N THR A 53 45.39 10.03 17.46
CA THR A 53 45.29 9.68 18.88
C THR A 53 46.52 10.19 19.64
N ARG A 54 46.32 11.22 20.47
CA ARG A 54 47.22 11.51 21.60
C ARG A 54 46.67 10.76 22.81
N LEU A 55 47.43 9.79 23.30
CA LEU A 55 47.15 8.99 24.49
C LEU A 55 46.83 9.87 25.71
N GLY A 56 45.68 9.61 26.35
CA GLY A 56 45.41 10.07 27.71
C GLY A 56 43.93 10.26 28.06
N ARG A 57 43.32 9.19 28.59
CA ARG A 57 42.15 9.14 29.51
C ARG A 57 40.82 9.86 29.16
N ALA A 58 39.75 9.13 29.50
CA ALA A 58 38.31 9.44 29.45
C ALA A 58 37.67 9.32 28.06
N VAL A 59 37.03 8.16 27.82
CA VAL A 59 36.04 7.99 26.73
C VAL A 59 34.79 8.75 27.17
N TYR A 60 34.76 10.06 26.91
CA TYR A 60 33.49 10.77 26.81
C TYR A 60 32.83 10.29 25.52
N ARG A 61 31.80 9.44 25.63
CA ARG A 61 30.91 9.18 24.50
C ARG A 61 30.27 10.51 24.13
N VAL A 62 30.66 11.04 22.97
CA VAL A 62 30.02 12.18 22.33
C VAL A 62 28.53 11.89 22.24
N ALA A 63 27.68 12.83 22.66
CA ALA A 63 26.25 12.73 22.45
C ALA A 63 26.00 12.57 20.94
N VAL A 64 25.49 11.42 20.53
CA VAL A 64 25.17 11.18 19.13
C VAL A 64 23.90 11.96 18.83
N GLU A 65 24.02 13.07 18.12
CA GLU A 65 22.87 13.76 17.55
C GLU A 65 22.46 13.05 16.27
N ILE A 66 21.25 12.50 16.26
CA ILE A 66 20.64 11.91 15.07
C ILE A 66 19.64 12.91 14.51
N GLU A 67 19.92 13.43 13.32
CA GLU A 67 19.07 14.40 12.64
C GLU A 67 17.79 13.73 12.10
N LEU A 68 16.70 14.50 12.04
CA LEU A 68 15.44 14.07 11.43
C LEU A 68 15.69 13.56 9.99
N GLY A 69 15.16 12.38 9.66
CA GLY A 69 15.34 11.76 8.35
C GLY A 69 16.63 10.98 8.15
N SER A 70 17.54 10.96 9.13
CA SER A 70 18.70 10.08 9.12
C SER A 70 18.29 8.62 9.25
N VAL A 71 19.01 7.72 8.56
CA VAL A 71 18.88 6.27 8.72
C VAL A 71 20.09 5.78 9.50
N VAL A 72 19.85 5.11 10.62
CA VAL A 72 20.89 4.62 11.55
C VAL A 72 20.67 3.15 11.88
N ALA A 73 21.69 2.46 12.40
CA ALA A 73 21.50 1.07 12.83
C ALA A 73 20.55 1.02 14.06
N GLU A 74 19.73 -0.04 14.17
CA GLU A 74 18.79 -0.17 15.31
C GLU A 74 19.49 -0.07 16.68
N PRO A 75 20.67 -0.67 16.92
CA PRO A 75 21.40 -0.49 18.17
C PRO A 75 21.82 0.97 18.45
N GLU A 76 22.11 1.75 17.41
CA GLU A 76 22.46 3.17 17.55
C GLU A 76 21.24 4.02 17.90
N ALA A 77 20.09 3.73 17.28
CA ALA A 77 18.83 4.36 17.64
C ALA A 77 18.47 4.10 19.11
N LEU A 78 18.49 2.83 19.54
CA LEU A 78 18.15 2.43 20.92
C LEU A 78 19.13 3.01 21.95
N ALA A 79 20.40 3.21 21.59
CA ALA A 79 21.41 3.82 22.46
C ALA A 79 21.10 5.28 22.85
N LEU A 80 20.21 5.97 22.12
CA LEU A 80 19.77 7.33 22.46
C LEU A 80 18.98 7.41 23.77
N ALA A 81 18.48 6.28 24.30
CA ALA A 81 17.89 6.26 25.64
C ALA A 81 18.92 6.47 26.75
N GLY A 82 20.21 6.44 26.43
CA GLY A 82 21.29 6.68 27.36
C GLY A 82 21.77 5.41 28.08
N PRO A 83 22.85 5.52 28.87
CA PRO A 83 23.44 4.40 29.57
C PRO A 83 22.48 3.82 30.62
N GLY A 84 22.43 2.49 30.70
CA GLY A 84 21.57 1.79 31.66
C GLY A 84 20.08 1.75 31.26
N ALA A 85 19.74 2.15 30.03
CA ALA A 85 18.38 2.05 29.54
C ALA A 85 17.89 0.59 29.51
N THR A 86 16.64 0.39 29.89
CA THR A 86 15.98 -0.91 29.80
C THR A 86 15.54 -1.14 28.35
N LEU A 87 16.05 -2.19 27.71
CA LEU A 87 15.69 -2.56 26.35
C LEU A 87 14.58 -3.61 26.35
N LEU A 88 13.55 -3.37 25.55
CA LEU A 88 12.42 -4.28 25.36
C LEU A 88 12.19 -4.44 23.86
N THR A 89 12.57 -5.58 23.31
CA THR A 89 12.47 -5.88 21.88
C THR A 89 11.34 -6.87 21.63
N GLY A 90 10.34 -6.47 20.84
CA GLY A 90 9.30 -7.34 20.29
C GLY A 90 9.33 -7.36 18.76
N ALA A 91 8.48 -8.20 18.17
CA ALA A 91 8.33 -8.25 16.71
C ALA A 91 7.82 -6.91 16.14
N ASP A 92 6.84 -6.31 16.81
CA ASP A 92 6.11 -5.14 16.31
C ASP A 92 6.70 -3.80 16.76
N ALA A 93 7.54 -3.79 17.79
CA ALA A 93 8.24 -2.58 18.25
C ALA A 93 9.44 -2.93 19.12
N ALA A 94 10.44 -2.06 19.14
CA ALA A 94 11.49 -2.04 20.14
C ALA A 94 11.43 -0.75 20.95
N PHE A 95 11.61 -0.88 22.27
CA PHE A 95 11.65 0.23 23.21
C PHE A 95 12.99 0.25 23.93
N ALA A 96 13.55 1.44 24.12
CA ALA A 96 14.61 1.69 25.07
C ALA A 96 14.16 2.75 26.07
N ILE A 97 14.11 2.38 27.35
CA ILE A 97 13.58 3.23 28.41
C ILE A 97 14.74 3.78 29.23
N GLY A 98 15.07 5.05 28.97
CA GLY A 98 16.09 5.80 29.67
C GLY A 98 15.57 6.59 30.85
N THR A 99 16.49 7.24 31.56
CA THR A 99 16.15 8.18 32.63
C THR A 99 15.42 9.40 32.07
N ASP A 100 15.89 9.98 30.97
CA ASP A 100 15.34 11.25 30.45
C ASP A 100 14.57 11.12 29.14
N THR A 101 14.68 9.99 28.45
CA THR A 101 14.03 9.76 27.14
C THR A 101 13.56 8.32 27.01
N ILE A 102 12.51 8.12 26.22
CA ILE A 102 12.14 6.81 25.68
C ILE A 102 12.47 6.82 24.19
N VAL A 103 13.12 5.77 23.69
CA VAL A 103 13.24 5.52 22.25
C VAL A 103 12.22 4.47 21.86
N VAL A 104 11.52 4.70 20.75
CA VAL A 104 10.67 3.69 20.12
C VAL A 104 11.10 3.48 18.67
N VAL A 105 11.22 2.23 18.27
CA VAL A 105 11.42 1.78 16.90
C VAL A 105 10.21 0.95 16.50
N THR A 106 9.52 1.34 15.43
CA THR A 106 8.28 0.70 14.96
C THR A 106 8.32 0.48 13.45
N PRO A 107 7.73 -0.59 12.90
CA PRO A 107 7.65 -0.81 11.45
C PRO A 107 6.75 0.20 10.73
N ALA A 108 5.91 0.93 11.47
CA ALA A 108 4.94 1.85 10.89
C ALA A 108 5.30 3.32 11.17
N ALA A 109 5.22 4.16 10.15
CA ALA A 109 5.16 5.60 10.35
C ALA A 109 3.70 6.04 10.48
N GLY A 110 3.45 6.87 11.49
CA GLY A 110 2.14 7.49 11.70
C GLY A 110 1.74 8.50 10.63
N ASP A 111 0.83 9.39 10.98
CA ASP A 111 0.60 10.63 10.23
C ASP A 111 1.77 11.61 10.48
N ALA A 112 1.90 12.65 9.66
CA ALA A 112 2.86 13.74 9.80
C ALA A 112 2.84 14.38 11.20
N GLY A 113 1.70 14.40 11.88
CA GLY A 113 1.61 14.95 13.24
C GLY A 113 1.58 13.92 14.37
N GLU A 114 1.27 12.66 14.09
CA GLU A 114 0.93 11.68 15.13
C GLU A 114 1.36 10.26 14.80
N LEU A 115 1.87 9.55 15.79
CA LEU A 115 2.18 8.12 15.72
C LEU A 115 1.31 7.37 16.74
N THR A 116 0.62 6.32 16.30
CA THR A 116 -0.12 5.42 17.19
C THR A 116 0.67 4.14 17.33
N LEU A 117 1.05 3.81 18.56
CA LEU A 117 1.67 2.53 18.88
C LEU A 117 0.57 1.57 19.35
N PRO A 118 0.45 0.37 18.76
CA PRO A 118 -0.44 -0.66 19.27
C PRO A 118 0.24 -1.42 20.42
N GLY A 119 -0.57 -1.78 21.42
CA GLY A 119 -0.18 -2.64 22.53
C GLY A 119 -0.45 -4.13 22.24
N PRO A 120 -0.27 -5.00 23.25
CA PRO A 120 -0.06 -4.68 24.66
C PRO A 120 1.35 -4.11 24.96
N PHE A 121 1.45 -3.22 25.94
CA PHE A 121 2.72 -2.66 26.37
C PHE A 121 3.22 -3.29 27.67
N PRO A 122 4.55 -3.46 27.84
CA PRO A 122 5.13 -3.83 29.12
C PRO A 122 4.84 -2.77 30.20
N ASP A 123 4.58 -3.20 31.43
CA ASP A 123 4.24 -2.33 32.57
C ASP A 123 5.21 -1.16 32.76
N VAL A 124 6.49 -1.37 32.50
CA VAL A 124 7.53 -0.34 32.62
C VAL A 124 7.38 0.79 31.59
N VAL A 125 6.87 0.50 30.38
CA VAL A 125 6.55 1.52 29.36
C VAL A 125 5.34 2.31 29.82
N GLU A 126 4.29 1.63 30.29
CA GLU A 126 3.08 2.26 30.80
C GLU A 126 3.39 3.18 31.98
N GLN A 127 4.08 2.69 33.02
CA GLN A 127 4.43 3.47 34.20
C GLN A 127 5.23 4.74 33.84
N ARG A 128 6.15 4.63 32.88
CA ARG A 128 6.99 5.77 32.47
C ARG A 128 6.18 6.82 31.71
N LEU A 129 5.27 6.41 30.83
CA LEU A 129 4.45 7.32 30.03
C LEU A 129 3.22 7.85 30.77
N ALA A 130 2.75 7.15 31.80
CA ALA A 130 1.70 7.61 32.69
C ALA A 130 2.20 8.57 33.79
N ALA A 131 3.51 8.65 34.02
CA ALA A 131 4.11 9.54 35.01
C ALA A 131 3.80 11.03 34.75
N VAL A 132 3.80 11.84 35.83
CA VAL A 132 3.54 13.29 35.75
C VAL A 132 4.53 14.01 34.84
N LEU A 133 5.81 13.67 34.95
CA LEU A 133 6.88 14.16 34.08
C LEU A 133 7.10 13.14 32.97
N ARG A 134 6.21 13.15 31.98
CA ARG A 134 6.30 12.27 30.80
C ARG A 134 7.59 12.61 30.03
N PRO A 135 8.54 11.68 29.89
CA PRO A 135 9.75 11.96 29.14
C PRO A 135 9.44 12.10 27.64
N PRO A 136 10.24 12.88 26.89
CA PRO A 136 10.16 12.92 25.43
C PRO A 136 10.44 11.53 24.83
N VAL A 137 9.69 11.22 23.78
CA VAL A 137 9.81 9.98 23.01
C VAL A 137 10.53 10.27 21.71
N ARG A 138 11.70 9.66 21.50
CA ARG A 138 12.38 9.68 20.20
C ARG A 138 11.85 8.54 19.35
N ALA A 139 11.19 8.86 18.25
CA ALA A 139 10.55 7.86 17.42
C ALA A 139 11.35 7.58 16.15
N PHE A 140 11.42 6.30 15.81
CA PHE A 140 12.07 5.77 14.63
C PHE A 140 11.13 4.82 13.89
N ALA A 141 11.17 4.88 12.56
CA ALA A 141 10.55 3.89 11.70
C ALA A 141 11.60 2.87 11.25
N ARG A 142 11.29 1.57 11.35
CA ARG A 142 12.14 0.49 10.85
C ARG A 142 12.03 0.42 9.32
N LEU A 143 13.19 0.36 8.67
CA LEU A 143 13.39 0.16 7.24
C LEU A 143 14.27 -1.09 7.02
N PRO A 144 14.33 -1.66 5.80
CA PRO A 144 15.24 -2.78 5.51
C PRO A 144 16.71 -2.47 5.83
N ASP A 145 17.14 -1.22 5.58
CA ASP A 145 18.53 -0.79 5.72
C ASP A 145 18.85 -0.09 7.06
N GLY A 146 17.89 -0.03 8.00
CA GLY A 146 18.09 0.60 9.30
C GLY A 146 16.84 1.24 9.92
N CYS A 147 17.03 2.27 10.72
CA CYS A 147 15.98 2.98 11.44
C CYS A 147 15.95 4.45 11.01
N LEU A 148 14.85 4.89 10.40
CA LEU A 148 14.61 6.27 10.00
C LEU A 148 14.19 7.11 11.21
N ALA A 149 14.94 8.16 11.52
CA ALA A 149 14.58 9.12 12.55
C ALA A 149 13.32 9.91 12.16
N LEU A 150 12.24 9.80 12.94
CA LEU A 150 10.99 10.54 12.76
C LEU A 150 10.93 11.81 13.63
N GLY A 151 11.84 11.94 14.59
CA GLY A 151 11.95 13.11 15.47
C GLY A 151 11.49 12.83 16.91
N VAL A 152 11.20 13.91 17.62
CA VAL A 152 10.76 13.88 19.02
C VAL A 152 9.24 14.01 19.09
N ALA A 153 8.62 13.18 19.92
CA ALA A 153 7.19 13.16 20.17
C ALA A 153 6.90 13.16 21.67
N ARG A 154 5.66 13.49 22.03
CA ARG A 154 5.13 13.41 23.40
C ARG A 154 3.92 12.50 23.42
N SER A 155 3.73 11.75 24.51
CA SER A 155 2.47 11.01 24.68
C SER A 155 1.31 11.98 24.89
N ALA A 156 0.43 12.00 23.91
CA ALA A 156 -0.80 12.79 23.91
C ALA A 156 -1.92 12.05 24.63
N GLU A 157 -2.05 10.75 24.39
CA GLU A 157 -3.16 9.94 24.92
C GLU A 157 -2.73 8.49 25.17
N LEU A 158 -3.32 7.89 26.21
CA LEU A 158 -3.10 6.51 26.62
C LEU A 158 -4.45 5.79 26.56
N GLY A 159 -4.59 4.87 25.61
CA GLY A 159 -5.82 4.11 25.39
C GLY A 159 -5.83 2.83 26.22
N TYR A 160 -6.78 2.73 27.15
CA TYR A 160 -6.94 1.58 28.03
C TYR A 160 -8.11 0.69 27.60
N ARG A 161 -7.88 -0.61 27.50
CA ARG A 161 -8.94 -1.63 27.29
C ARG A 161 -8.84 -2.69 28.36
N ARG A 162 -9.94 -2.91 29.09
CA ARG A 162 -10.03 -3.88 30.20
C ARG A 162 -8.90 -3.75 31.24
N GLY A 163 -8.48 -2.50 31.51
CA GLY A 163 -7.45 -2.19 32.51
C GLY A 163 -6.01 -2.32 32.03
N ALA A 164 -5.76 -2.71 30.78
CA ALA A 164 -4.43 -2.76 30.18
C ALA A 164 -4.25 -1.64 29.15
N LEU A 165 -3.04 -1.08 29.05
CA LEU A 165 -2.68 -0.12 28.01
C LEU A 165 -2.64 -0.84 26.65
N HIS A 166 -3.54 -0.44 25.75
CA HIS A 166 -3.76 -1.07 24.46
C HIS A 166 -3.28 -0.21 23.29
N ASP A 167 -3.22 1.11 23.46
CA ASP A 167 -2.65 2.00 22.45
C ASP A 167 -2.04 3.25 23.10
N ILE A 168 -0.99 3.78 22.47
CA ILE A 168 -0.37 5.04 22.85
C ILE A 168 -0.41 5.96 21.64
N ARG A 169 -1.00 7.14 21.82
CA ARG A 169 -0.94 8.21 20.83
C ARG A 169 0.21 9.15 21.16
N LEU A 170 1.16 9.23 20.25
CA LEU A 170 2.28 10.17 20.29
C LEU A 170 1.99 11.33 19.34
N THR A 171 2.24 12.56 19.77
CA THR A 171 2.20 13.76 18.92
C THR A 171 3.62 14.27 18.74
N PHE A 172 4.03 14.44 17.49
CA PHE A 172 5.36 14.95 17.18
C PHE A 172 5.48 16.44 17.53
N GLU A 173 6.63 16.83 18.10
CA GLU A 173 6.91 18.24 18.41
C GLU A 173 7.05 19.09 17.14
N ALA A 174 7.56 18.48 16.06
CA ALA A 174 7.60 19.04 14.72
C ALA A 174 6.96 18.04 13.73
N PRO A 175 6.12 18.50 12.78
CA PRO A 175 5.51 17.60 11.81
C PRO A 175 6.56 16.83 10.99
N VAL A 176 6.38 15.52 10.86
CA VAL A 176 7.20 14.67 10.00
C VAL A 176 6.92 15.03 8.54
N PRO A 177 7.94 15.42 7.77
CA PRO A 177 7.79 15.70 6.34
C PRO A 177 7.13 14.55 5.59
N PRO A 178 6.16 14.80 4.69
CA PRO A 178 5.49 13.75 3.92
C PRO A 178 6.45 12.84 3.15
N GLY A 179 7.56 13.39 2.65
CA GLY A 179 8.61 12.64 1.96
C GLY A 179 9.34 11.61 2.83
N LEU A 180 9.34 11.78 4.16
CA LEU A 180 9.89 10.79 5.10
C LEU A 180 8.88 9.69 5.42
N LEU A 181 7.60 10.03 5.57
CA LEU A 181 6.54 9.02 5.75
C LEU A 181 6.43 8.09 4.53
N GLY A 182 6.62 8.64 3.33
CA GLY A 182 6.65 7.88 2.09
C GLY A 182 7.80 6.87 1.97
N ARG A 183 8.83 6.95 2.82
CA ARG A 183 9.91 5.95 2.90
C ARG A 183 9.53 4.74 3.77
N VAL A 184 8.53 4.90 4.63
CA VAL A 184 8.04 3.89 5.57
C VAL A 184 6.75 3.25 5.07
N ALA A 185 5.98 3.99 4.26
CA ALA A 185 4.93 3.44 3.43
C ALA A 185 5.51 2.80 2.14
N PRO A 186 4.78 1.89 1.46
CA PRO A 186 5.22 1.37 0.17
C PRO A 186 5.47 2.54 -0.79
N GLY A 187 6.70 2.64 -1.31
CA GLY A 187 7.08 3.67 -2.27
C GLY A 187 6.30 3.56 -3.58
N LEU A 188 6.28 4.64 -4.36
CA LEU A 188 5.56 4.72 -5.64
C LEU A 188 6.46 4.46 -6.86
N ASP A 189 7.70 4.01 -6.66
CA ASP A 189 8.68 3.82 -7.73
C ASP A 189 8.27 2.73 -8.73
N TRP A 190 7.45 1.78 -8.29
CA TRP A 190 6.86 0.76 -9.15
C TRP A 190 5.95 1.36 -10.24
N LEU A 191 5.32 2.53 -10.01
CA LEU A 191 4.47 3.19 -11.01
C LEU A 191 5.24 3.56 -12.28
N ALA A 192 6.54 3.84 -12.16
CA ALA A 192 7.37 4.18 -13.31
C ALA A 192 7.62 2.99 -14.25
N GLN A 193 7.47 1.76 -13.76
CA GLN A 193 7.69 0.53 -14.52
C GLN A 193 6.43 0.02 -15.22
N VAL A 194 5.24 0.44 -14.79
CA VAL A 194 3.95 -0.12 -15.25
C VAL A 194 3.82 -0.14 -16.78
N GLY A 195 4.28 0.90 -17.47
CA GLY A 195 4.15 0.98 -18.93
C GLY A 195 5.10 0.06 -19.72
N SER A 196 6.23 -0.35 -19.13
CA SER A 196 7.26 -1.15 -19.80
C SER A 196 7.36 -2.58 -19.26
N ASP A 197 7.04 -2.78 -17.99
CA ASP A 197 7.15 -4.03 -17.25
C ASP A 197 6.06 -4.11 -16.15
N PRO A 198 4.80 -4.42 -16.52
CA PRO A 198 3.72 -4.58 -15.54
C PRO A 198 4.00 -5.66 -14.50
N ALA A 199 4.66 -6.75 -14.89
CA ALA A 199 4.98 -7.87 -14.00
C ALA A 199 6.01 -7.45 -12.94
N GLY A 200 7.10 -6.79 -13.32
CA GLY A 200 8.08 -6.25 -12.37
C GLY A 200 7.50 -5.14 -11.48
N ALA A 201 6.59 -4.31 -12.03
CA ALA A 201 5.86 -3.33 -11.23
C ALA A 201 4.99 -4.00 -10.14
N MET A 202 4.30 -5.10 -10.50
CA MET A 202 3.53 -5.92 -9.57
C MET A 202 4.42 -6.56 -8.49
N GLU A 203 5.55 -7.18 -8.84
CA GLU A 203 6.48 -7.76 -7.87
C GLU A 203 6.94 -6.71 -6.84
N ARG A 204 7.28 -5.49 -7.31
CA ARG A 204 7.68 -4.38 -6.42
C ARG A 204 6.54 -3.86 -5.56
N PHE A 205 5.33 -3.73 -6.12
CA PHE A 205 4.15 -3.35 -5.34
C PHE A 205 3.91 -4.37 -4.22
N ILE A 206 3.91 -5.67 -4.55
CA ILE A 206 3.68 -6.74 -3.57
C ILE A 206 4.75 -6.71 -2.48
N ALA A 207 6.02 -6.60 -2.87
CA ALA A 207 7.14 -6.56 -1.93
C ALA A 207 7.04 -5.38 -0.95
N GLY A 208 6.57 -4.22 -1.39
CA GLY A 208 6.37 -3.05 -0.53
C GLY A 208 5.08 -3.12 0.29
N TRP A 209 3.95 -3.46 -0.35
CA TRP A 209 2.62 -3.45 0.28
C TRP A 209 2.44 -4.55 1.31
N TYR A 210 3.04 -5.72 1.09
CA TYR A 210 2.90 -6.90 1.96
C TYR A 210 4.19 -7.25 2.72
N GLN A 211 5.09 -6.27 2.92
CA GLN A 211 6.41 -6.48 3.56
C GLN A 211 6.35 -7.06 4.98
N ASP A 212 5.29 -6.72 5.72
CA ASP A 212 5.02 -7.08 7.11
C ASP A 212 4.15 -8.35 7.24
N VAL A 213 3.65 -8.88 6.13
CA VAL A 213 2.90 -10.14 6.13
C VAL A 213 3.89 -11.30 6.24
N PRO A 214 3.83 -12.10 7.33
CA PRO A 214 4.74 -13.22 7.53
C PRO A 214 4.63 -14.23 6.41
N MET A 215 5.77 -14.72 5.92
CA MET A 215 5.79 -15.81 4.95
C MET A 215 5.43 -17.13 5.65
N SER A 216 4.32 -17.75 5.26
CA SER A 216 3.85 -19.03 5.78
C SER A 216 3.38 -19.96 4.65
N GLY A 217 3.69 -21.24 4.79
CA GLY A 217 3.18 -22.30 3.90
C GLY A 217 4.10 -22.67 2.74
N ALA A 218 3.71 -23.74 2.05
CA ALA A 218 4.40 -24.26 0.88
C ALA A 218 4.02 -23.48 -0.38
N TYR A 219 4.99 -23.29 -1.26
CA TYR A 219 4.80 -22.64 -2.55
C TYR A 219 4.20 -23.63 -3.56
N PRO A 220 3.09 -23.30 -4.24
CA PRO A 220 2.58 -24.14 -5.31
C PRO A 220 3.56 -24.13 -6.50
N VAL A 221 3.72 -25.27 -7.17
CA VAL A 221 4.38 -25.28 -8.48
C VAL A 221 3.44 -24.61 -9.47
N VAL A 222 3.93 -23.59 -10.16
CA VAL A 222 3.13 -22.78 -11.09
C VAL A 222 3.48 -23.16 -12.51
N THR A 223 2.47 -23.44 -13.32
CA THR A 223 2.60 -23.67 -14.76
C THR A 223 1.96 -22.51 -15.52
N GLY A 224 2.39 -22.28 -16.76
CA GLY A 224 1.82 -21.25 -17.63
C GLY A 224 2.74 -20.04 -17.86
N PRO A 225 2.18 -18.90 -18.29
CA PRO A 225 2.96 -17.76 -18.79
C PRO A 225 3.85 -17.10 -17.72
N PRO A 226 4.98 -16.46 -18.10
CA PRO A 226 5.91 -15.80 -17.17
C PRO A 226 5.26 -14.83 -16.18
N ALA A 227 4.24 -14.07 -16.60
CA ALA A 227 3.55 -13.14 -15.72
C ALA A 227 2.82 -13.84 -14.56
N LEU A 228 2.21 -15.00 -14.82
CA LEU A 228 1.55 -15.81 -13.80
C LEU A 228 2.58 -16.41 -12.83
N GLN A 229 3.72 -16.88 -13.36
CA GLN A 229 4.83 -17.36 -12.53
C GLN A 229 5.38 -16.26 -11.63
N ALA A 230 5.55 -15.04 -12.15
CA ALA A 230 5.99 -13.87 -11.39
C ALA A 230 5.00 -13.49 -10.28
N PHE A 231 3.69 -13.48 -10.60
CA PHE A 231 2.63 -13.20 -9.62
C PHE A 231 2.70 -14.16 -8.43
N TYR A 232 2.73 -15.47 -8.68
CA TYR A 232 2.84 -16.43 -7.59
C TYR A 232 4.16 -16.32 -6.86
N ARG A 233 5.28 -16.14 -7.55
CA ARG A 233 6.59 -15.95 -6.92
C ARG A 233 6.58 -14.77 -5.95
N ALA A 234 5.96 -13.65 -6.31
CA ALA A 234 5.81 -12.49 -5.43
C ALA A 234 4.86 -12.76 -4.25
N ALA A 235 3.79 -13.51 -4.49
CA ALA A 235 2.84 -13.96 -3.47
C ALA A 235 3.36 -15.10 -2.59
N ALA A 236 4.57 -15.63 -2.84
CA ALA A 236 5.08 -16.81 -2.17
C ALA A 236 5.06 -16.65 -0.65
N GLY A 237 4.34 -17.53 0.03
CA GLY A 237 4.17 -17.50 1.48
C GLY A 237 3.21 -16.42 2.01
N ARG A 238 2.55 -15.64 1.15
CA ARG A 238 1.65 -14.54 1.55
C ARG A 238 0.27 -14.73 0.92
N PRO A 239 -0.58 -15.62 1.48
CA PRO A 239 -1.91 -15.88 0.93
C PRO A 239 -2.78 -14.62 0.79
N GLU A 240 -2.55 -13.59 1.60
CA GLU A 240 -3.21 -12.28 1.56
C GLU A 240 -3.04 -11.55 0.22
N VAL A 241 -1.97 -11.85 -0.53
CA VAL A 241 -1.75 -11.30 -1.88
C VAL A 241 -2.75 -11.87 -2.89
N LEU A 242 -3.21 -13.11 -2.68
CA LEU A 242 -4.11 -13.79 -3.60
C LEU A 242 -5.57 -13.30 -3.47
N GLY A 243 -5.89 -12.60 -2.38
CA GLY A 243 -7.25 -12.12 -2.09
C GLY A 243 -8.20 -13.23 -1.64
N SER A 244 -9.42 -12.83 -1.27
CA SER A 244 -10.48 -13.74 -0.82
C SER A 244 -11.64 -13.84 -1.81
N SER A 245 -11.97 -12.74 -2.50
CA SER A 245 -13.09 -12.66 -3.45
C SER A 245 -12.70 -12.87 -4.93
N SER A 246 -11.40 -13.09 -5.18
CA SER A 246 -10.85 -13.49 -6.47
C SER A 246 -9.91 -14.67 -6.28
N ARG A 247 -9.89 -15.58 -7.24
CA ARG A 247 -9.05 -16.76 -7.22
C ARG A 247 -8.32 -16.92 -8.54
N ILE A 248 -7.07 -16.50 -8.58
CA ILE A 248 -6.14 -16.90 -9.64
C ILE A 248 -5.71 -18.35 -9.36
N LEU A 249 -5.56 -19.16 -10.41
CA LEU A 249 -5.18 -20.57 -10.33
C LEU A 249 -3.67 -20.74 -10.60
N PRO A 250 -2.95 -21.52 -9.78
CA PRO A 250 -1.52 -21.78 -10.00
C PRO A 250 -1.26 -22.73 -11.17
N GLU A 251 -2.26 -23.57 -11.48
CA GLU A 251 -2.26 -24.47 -12.62
C GLU A 251 -3.50 -24.14 -13.46
N PRO A 252 -3.33 -23.41 -14.57
CA PRO A 252 -4.41 -23.12 -15.49
C PRO A 252 -5.01 -24.41 -16.09
N VAL A 253 -6.33 -24.47 -16.18
CA VAL A 253 -7.08 -25.66 -16.58
C VAL A 253 -7.47 -25.59 -18.07
N ALA A 254 -6.91 -26.51 -18.85
CA ALA A 254 -7.25 -26.68 -20.27
C ALA A 254 -8.54 -27.51 -20.47
N GLY A 255 -9.01 -27.57 -21.72
CA GLY A 255 -10.13 -28.44 -22.11
C GLY A 255 -11.47 -27.73 -22.31
N ARG A 256 -11.46 -26.39 -22.43
CA ARG A 256 -12.64 -25.67 -22.89
C ARG A 256 -12.91 -25.93 -24.39
N PRO A 257 -14.18 -25.92 -24.83
CA PRO A 257 -14.52 -26.13 -26.25
C PRO A 257 -13.95 -25.07 -27.19
N ASP A 258 -13.72 -23.86 -26.68
CA ASP A 258 -13.16 -22.71 -27.38
C ASP A 258 -11.62 -22.72 -27.45
N SER A 259 -10.97 -23.78 -26.95
CA SER A 259 -9.50 -23.92 -26.84
C SER A 259 -8.81 -22.91 -25.91
N LEU A 260 -9.57 -22.11 -25.15
CA LEU A 260 -9.04 -21.23 -24.12
C LEU A 260 -8.71 -22.01 -22.84
N ILE A 261 -7.86 -21.44 -22.01
CA ILE A 261 -7.46 -22.01 -20.72
C ILE A 261 -8.05 -21.18 -19.59
N THR A 262 -8.70 -21.83 -18.64
CA THR A 262 -9.18 -21.17 -17.42
C THR A 262 -8.01 -20.94 -16.46
N PHE A 263 -7.76 -19.70 -16.06
CA PHE A 263 -6.67 -19.36 -15.14
C PHE A 263 -7.16 -18.66 -13.86
N GLY A 264 -8.45 -18.36 -13.73
CA GLY A 264 -8.96 -17.73 -12.53
C GLY A 264 -10.47 -17.66 -12.44
N GLN A 265 -10.93 -17.13 -11.31
CA GLN A 265 -12.32 -16.87 -10.99
C GLN A 265 -12.40 -15.55 -10.24
N GLU A 266 -13.48 -14.82 -10.43
CA GLU A 266 -13.69 -13.49 -9.86
C GLU A 266 -15.17 -13.36 -9.43
N GLY A 267 -15.45 -12.38 -8.56
CA GLY A 267 -16.79 -12.16 -8.01
C GLY A 267 -17.33 -13.38 -7.26
N ASP A 268 -16.52 -13.95 -6.36
CA ASP A 268 -16.87 -15.17 -5.60
C ASP A 268 -17.20 -16.38 -6.47
N GLY A 269 -16.61 -16.45 -7.66
CA GLY A 269 -16.79 -17.55 -8.60
C GLY A 269 -17.97 -17.40 -9.55
N VAL A 270 -18.62 -16.23 -9.58
CA VAL A 270 -19.71 -15.93 -10.51
C VAL A 270 -19.22 -15.93 -11.96
N PHE A 271 -17.99 -15.47 -12.21
CA PHE A 271 -17.42 -15.45 -13.54
C PHE A 271 -15.98 -15.99 -13.57
N THR A 272 -15.62 -16.55 -14.71
CA THR A 272 -14.36 -17.25 -14.94
C THR A 272 -13.43 -16.39 -15.78
N LEU A 273 -12.15 -16.38 -15.43
CA LEU A 273 -11.09 -15.76 -16.21
C LEU A 273 -10.45 -16.81 -17.12
N VAL A 274 -10.42 -16.51 -18.42
CA VAL A 274 -9.85 -17.40 -19.44
C VAL A 274 -8.81 -16.67 -20.28
N MET A 275 -7.84 -17.40 -20.82
CA MET A 275 -6.74 -16.85 -21.61
C MET A 275 -6.36 -17.71 -22.80
N GLU A 276 -5.67 -17.12 -23.77
CA GLU A 276 -5.05 -17.84 -24.89
C GLU A 276 -3.95 -18.80 -24.40
N PRO A 277 -3.84 -20.01 -24.99
CA PRO A 277 -2.71 -20.90 -24.73
C PRO A 277 -1.42 -20.37 -25.36
N ASP A 278 -0.28 -20.81 -24.81
CA ASP A 278 1.06 -20.71 -25.42
C ASP A 278 1.65 -19.31 -25.69
N GLU A 279 0.97 -18.23 -25.29
CA GLU A 279 1.55 -16.88 -25.33
C GLU A 279 2.29 -16.50 -24.04
N GLN A 280 3.32 -15.66 -24.15
CA GLN A 280 4.09 -15.18 -22.99
C GLN A 280 3.31 -14.19 -22.11
N ASP A 281 2.43 -13.40 -22.74
CA ASP A 281 1.55 -12.46 -22.06
C ASP A 281 0.18 -12.50 -22.76
N PRO A 282 -0.63 -13.55 -22.55
CA PRO A 282 -1.82 -13.81 -23.37
C PRO A 282 -2.89 -12.72 -23.21
N ARG A 283 -3.78 -12.63 -24.20
CA ARG A 283 -5.06 -11.95 -24.02
C ARG A 283 -5.92 -12.72 -23.03
N ILE A 284 -6.84 -12.00 -22.38
CA ILE A 284 -7.69 -12.54 -21.33
C ILE A 284 -9.15 -12.12 -21.55
N TRP A 285 -10.08 -12.97 -21.14
CA TRP A 285 -11.51 -12.74 -21.22
C TRP A 285 -12.19 -13.09 -19.92
N TYR A 286 -13.31 -12.40 -19.67
CA TYR A 286 -14.32 -12.80 -18.72
C TYR A 286 -15.35 -13.70 -19.40
N ASP A 287 -15.61 -14.85 -18.79
CA ASP A 287 -16.71 -15.75 -19.11
C ASP A 287 -17.75 -15.68 -17.99
N GLY A 288 -18.96 -15.19 -18.30
CA GLY A 288 -20.06 -14.98 -17.34
C GLY A 288 -20.27 -13.53 -16.88
N LEU A 289 -19.36 -12.59 -17.21
CA LEU A 289 -19.57 -11.15 -16.94
C LEU A 289 -20.54 -10.50 -17.95
N SER A 290 -20.69 -11.09 -19.13
CA SER A 290 -21.70 -10.73 -20.14
C SER A 290 -22.24 -11.99 -20.81
N ASP A 291 -23.26 -11.85 -21.66
CA ASP A 291 -23.83 -12.98 -22.43
C ASP A 291 -22.82 -13.64 -23.38
N THR A 292 -21.71 -12.96 -23.68
CA THR A 292 -20.60 -13.45 -24.51
C THR A 292 -19.27 -13.33 -23.78
N LEU A 293 -18.23 -13.98 -24.29
CA LEU A 293 -16.86 -13.75 -23.81
C LEU A 293 -16.51 -12.27 -23.96
N LEU A 294 -16.11 -11.64 -22.86
CA LEU A 294 -15.79 -10.23 -22.82
C LEU A 294 -14.27 -10.06 -22.65
N GLU A 295 -13.60 -9.62 -23.70
CA GLU A 295 -12.15 -9.39 -23.68
C GLU A 295 -11.80 -8.26 -22.69
N GLU A 296 -10.91 -8.53 -21.74
CA GLU A 296 -10.34 -7.49 -20.88
C GLU A 296 -9.36 -6.61 -21.67
N ARG A 297 -9.27 -5.35 -21.27
CA ARG A 297 -8.54 -4.29 -21.96
C ARG A 297 -7.03 -4.43 -21.82
N GLU A 298 -6.57 -5.00 -20.71
CA GLU A 298 -5.18 -5.34 -20.43
C GLU A 298 -4.87 -6.81 -20.75
N ARG A 299 -3.60 -7.07 -21.09
CA ARG A 299 -3.07 -8.44 -21.21
C ARG A 299 -2.82 -9.01 -19.81
N LEU A 300 -2.51 -10.31 -19.71
CA LEU A 300 -2.34 -11.02 -18.44
C LEU A 300 -1.47 -10.26 -17.44
N SER A 301 -0.31 -9.74 -17.85
CA SER A 301 0.62 -9.02 -16.97
C SER A 301 0.02 -7.76 -16.35
N GLY A 302 -0.64 -6.94 -17.17
CA GLY A 302 -1.35 -5.73 -16.72
C GLY A 302 -2.55 -6.07 -15.84
N HIS A 303 -3.29 -7.13 -16.20
CA HIS A 303 -4.43 -7.60 -15.43
C HIS A 303 -4.01 -8.13 -14.05
N LEU A 304 -2.94 -8.93 -13.93
CA LEU A 304 -2.48 -9.44 -12.63
C LEU A 304 -2.03 -8.30 -11.69
N LEU A 305 -1.40 -7.25 -12.22
CA LEU A 305 -1.12 -6.03 -11.47
C LEU A 305 -2.41 -5.35 -11.00
N GLN A 306 -3.40 -5.21 -11.89
CA GLN A 306 -4.70 -4.65 -11.57
C GLN A 306 -5.45 -5.44 -10.52
N SER A 307 -5.52 -6.77 -10.65
CA SER A 307 -6.13 -7.65 -9.67
C SER A 307 -5.44 -7.51 -8.32
N THR A 308 -4.10 -7.46 -8.28
CA THR A 308 -3.34 -7.25 -7.04
C THR A 308 -3.69 -5.91 -6.36
N LEU A 309 -3.77 -4.83 -7.14
CA LEU A 309 -4.18 -3.52 -6.63
C LEU A 309 -5.64 -3.51 -6.16
N ALA A 310 -6.50 -4.23 -6.89
CA ALA A 310 -7.90 -4.38 -6.51
C ALA A 310 -8.04 -5.13 -5.19
N ARG A 311 -7.28 -6.22 -4.98
CA ARG A 311 -7.22 -6.96 -3.71
C ARG A 311 -6.74 -6.06 -2.57
N ALA A 312 -5.70 -5.27 -2.81
CA ALA A 312 -5.20 -4.31 -1.82
C ALA A 312 -6.26 -3.29 -1.39
N ALA A 313 -7.16 -2.89 -2.29
CA ALA A 313 -8.23 -1.93 -2.02
C ALA A 313 -9.51 -2.55 -1.43
N MET A 314 -9.90 -3.74 -1.91
CA MET A 314 -11.17 -4.39 -1.57
C MET A 314 -11.05 -5.34 -0.37
N ASP A 315 -9.98 -6.15 -0.34
CA ASP A 315 -9.80 -7.22 0.65
C ASP A 315 -8.81 -6.81 1.76
N GLY A 316 -8.25 -5.59 1.68
CA GLY A 316 -7.29 -5.09 2.65
C GLY A 316 -7.89 -4.96 4.07
N PRO A 317 -7.11 -5.20 5.13
CA PRO A 317 -7.62 -5.18 6.51
C PRO A 317 -8.04 -3.78 6.99
N LEU A 318 -7.54 -2.74 6.33
CA LEU A 318 -7.85 -1.35 6.65
C LEU A 318 -8.34 -0.67 5.38
N GLY A 319 -9.57 -0.16 5.41
CA GLY A 319 -10.14 0.48 4.25
C GLY A 319 -11.62 0.79 4.39
N GLY A 320 -12.26 0.95 3.24
CA GLY A 320 -13.71 1.04 3.15
C GLY A 320 -14.22 1.15 1.72
N MET A 321 -15.53 0.96 1.59
CA MET A 321 -16.28 1.15 0.36
C MET A 321 -17.32 2.27 0.55
N ALA A 322 -17.46 3.12 -0.44
CA ALA A 322 -18.46 4.18 -0.47
C ALA A 322 -18.97 4.43 -1.89
N PHE A 323 -20.21 4.86 -2.00
CA PHE A 323 -20.71 5.50 -3.20
C PHE A 323 -20.46 7.00 -3.11
N VAL A 324 -19.77 7.55 -4.11
CA VAL A 324 -19.34 8.95 -4.10
C VAL A 324 -19.76 9.68 -5.36
N ASP A 325 -20.10 10.96 -5.21
CA ASP A 325 -20.33 11.83 -6.35
C ASP A 325 -19.00 12.25 -7.01
N ARG A 326 -19.10 12.88 -8.18
CA ARG A 326 -17.91 13.34 -8.93
C ARG A 326 -17.02 14.32 -8.12
N PRO A 327 -17.55 15.33 -7.42
CA PRO A 327 -16.75 16.18 -6.52
C PRO A 327 -16.01 15.40 -5.41
N GLN A 328 -16.67 14.47 -4.75
CA GLN A 328 -16.10 13.61 -3.71
C GLN A 328 -14.99 12.72 -4.28
N ALA A 329 -15.25 12.04 -5.41
CA ALA A 329 -14.26 11.21 -6.10
C ALA A 329 -12.99 12.01 -6.43
N ARG A 330 -13.14 13.21 -7.02
CA ARG A 330 -12.02 14.11 -7.35
C ARG A 330 -11.18 14.47 -6.13
N ARG A 331 -11.84 14.78 -5.00
CA ARG A 331 -11.17 15.13 -3.75
C ARG A 331 -10.38 13.95 -3.17
N VAL A 332 -10.90 12.72 -3.27
CA VAL A 332 -10.21 11.51 -2.80
C VAL A 332 -8.97 11.20 -3.66
N VAL A 333 -9.09 11.29 -4.99
CA VAL A 333 -8.00 10.88 -5.90
C VAL A 333 -6.99 12.00 -6.20
N ALA A 334 -7.31 13.27 -5.90
CA ALA A 334 -6.40 14.40 -6.10
C ALA A 334 -4.98 14.23 -5.52
N PRO A 335 -4.78 13.69 -4.30
CA PRO A 335 -3.45 13.45 -3.77
C PRO A 335 -2.78 12.15 -4.29
N LEU A 336 -3.45 11.40 -5.16
CA LEU A 336 -3.00 10.09 -5.64
C LEU A 336 -2.55 10.18 -7.11
N ARG A 337 -1.74 9.21 -7.52
CA ARG A 337 -1.36 9.04 -8.93
C ARG A 337 -2.23 7.97 -9.57
N ARG A 338 -2.81 8.28 -10.73
CA ARG A 338 -3.48 7.27 -11.54
C ARG A 338 -2.46 6.23 -12.01
N VAL A 339 -2.79 4.95 -11.88
CA VAL A 339 -2.00 3.84 -12.41
C VAL A 339 -2.15 3.84 -13.94
N PRO A 340 -1.05 3.83 -14.73
CA PRO A 340 -1.11 4.02 -16.18
C PRO A 340 -1.48 2.72 -16.92
N LEU A 341 -2.62 2.14 -16.55
CA LEU A 341 -3.25 1.00 -17.21
C LEU A 341 -4.63 1.41 -17.77
N ARG A 342 -5.10 0.66 -18.75
CA ARG A 342 -6.47 0.75 -19.25
C ARG A 342 -7.45 0.35 -18.13
N PRO A 343 -8.63 0.97 -18.02
CA PRO A 343 -9.57 0.63 -16.95
C PRO A 343 -9.93 -0.86 -16.92
N MET A 344 -10.12 -1.45 -15.73
CA MET A 344 -10.65 -2.80 -15.58
C MET A 344 -12.14 -2.84 -15.93
N ARG A 345 -12.65 -4.03 -16.24
CA ARG A 345 -14.09 -4.26 -16.45
C ARG A 345 -14.86 -4.72 -15.22
N TRP A 346 -14.14 -4.97 -14.13
CA TRP A 346 -14.67 -5.39 -12.83
C TRP A 346 -13.94 -4.62 -11.73
N PRO A 347 -14.60 -4.16 -10.64
CA PRO A 347 -16.00 -4.39 -10.25
C PRO A 347 -17.06 -3.63 -11.04
N SER A 348 -16.68 -2.60 -11.78
CA SER A 348 -17.62 -1.74 -12.52
C SER A 348 -17.19 -1.61 -13.98
N LEU A 349 -18.06 -1.10 -14.86
CA LEU A 349 -17.82 -1.08 -16.31
C LEU A 349 -16.49 -0.40 -16.67
N VAL A 350 -16.16 0.68 -15.97
CA VAL A 350 -14.91 1.43 -16.10
C VAL A 350 -14.27 1.65 -14.72
N THR A 351 -13.53 0.67 -14.21
CA THR A 351 -12.79 0.84 -12.95
C THR A 351 -11.36 1.34 -13.20
N ARG A 352 -10.99 2.44 -12.54
CA ARG A 352 -9.64 3.01 -12.56
C ARG A 352 -8.95 2.85 -11.21
N CYS A 353 -7.67 2.52 -11.23
CA CYS A 353 -6.86 2.44 -10.03
C CYS A 353 -6.02 3.72 -9.82
N TYR A 354 -5.95 4.17 -8.58
CA TYR A 354 -5.09 5.26 -8.11
C TYR A 354 -4.25 4.77 -6.94
N ALA A 355 -3.00 5.20 -6.87
CA ALA A 355 -2.08 4.82 -5.81
C ALA A 355 -1.38 6.04 -5.22
N GLY A 356 -1.24 6.04 -3.90
CA GLY A 356 -0.46 6.97 -3.11
C GLY A 356 0.39 6.22 -2.07
N PRO A 357 1.25 6.91 -1.30
CA PRO A 357 2.01 6.26 -0.25
C PRO A 357 1.09 5.53 0.74
N GLY A 358 1.13 4.18 0.72
CA GLY A 358 0.31 3.33 1.59
C GLY A 358 -1.20 3.44 1.36
N THR A 359 -1.66 3.92 0.21
CA THR A 359 -3.09 4.03 -0.16
C THR A 359 -3.30 3.53 -1.59
N VAL A 360 -4.30 2.68 -1.79
CA VAL A 360 -4.80 2.30 -3.11
C VAL A 360 -6.29 2.58 -3.17
N VAL A 361 -6.74 3.17 -4.27
CA VAL A 361 -8.15 3.45 -4.53
C VAL A 361 -8.55 2.84 -5.85
N LEU A 362 -9.61 2.05 -5.85
CA LEU A 362 -10.37 1.71 -7.04
C LEU A 362 -11.55 2.66 -7.15
N LEU A 363 -11.73 3.24 -8.32
CA LEU A 363 -12.88 4.08 -8.62
C LEU A 363 -13.58 3.50 -9.84
N GLY A 364 -14.71 2.86 -9.59
CA GLY A 364 -15.66 2.35 -10.55
C GLY A 364 -16.58 3.46 -11.07
N GLU A 365 -16.66 3.56 -12.38
CA GLU A 365 -17.64 4.40 -13.08
C GLU A 365 -18.56 3.46 -13.86
N ASP A 366 -19.83 3.47 -13.48
CA ASP A 366 -20.93 2.92 -14.28
C ASP A 366 -21.69 4.06 -14.95
N ASP A 367 -22.72 3.76 -15.74
CA ASP A 367 -23.57 4.76 -16.42
C ASP A 367 -24.45 5.60 -15.46
N ALA A 368 -24.10 5.67 -14.18
CA ALA A 368 -24.82 6.34 -13.10
C ALA A 368 -24.12 7.63 -12.64
N ASP A 369 -24.87 8.48 -11.91
CA ASP A 369 -24.34 9.73 -11.31
C ASP A 369 -23.36 9.49 -10.14
N TRP A 370 -23.20 8.24 -9.72
CA TRP A 370 -22.40 7.82 -8.57
C TRP A 370 -21.27 6.89 -8.99
N PHE A 371 -20.14 7.04 -8.31
CA PHE A 371 -18.97 6.18 -8.48
C PHE A 371 -18.91 5.19 -7.32
N GLU A 372 -18.71 3.92 -7.63
CA GLU A 372 -18.36 2.92 -6.64
C GLU A 372 -16.88 3.05 -6.30
N MET A 373 -16.55 3.27 -5.02
CA MET A 373 -15.17 3.51 -4.61
C MET A 373 -14.75 2.53 -3.52
N PHE A 374 -13.64 1.83 -3.76
CA PHE A 374 -12.95 1.01 -2.76
C PHE A 374 -11.63 1.65 -2.40
N VAL A 375 -11.33 1.72 -1.10
CA VAL A 375 -10.09 2.30 -0.60
C VAL A 375 -9.42 1.32 0.35
N GLY A 376 -8.17 0.97 0.06
CA GLY A 376 -7.31 0.21 0.95
C GLY A 376 -6.15 1.05 1.44
N VAL A 377 -5.81 0.93 2.72
CA VAL A 377 -4.67 1.63 3.32
C VAL A 377 -3.77 0.67 4.08
N ARG A 378 -2.50 1.03 4.19
CA ARG A 378 -1.50 0.26 4.95
C ARG A 378 -1.44 0.62 6.43
N HIS A 379 -1.95 1.79 6.81
CA HIS A 379 -1.76 2.30 8.16
C HIS A 379 -3.05 2.86 8.76
N PRO A 380 -3.38 2.55 10.03
CA PRO A 380 -4.59 3.07 10.69
C PRO A 380 -4.65 4.61 10.74
N GLY A 381 -3.50 5.28 10.74
CA GLY A 381 -3.43 6.74 10.64
C GLY A 381 -4.06 7.30 9.36
N LEU A 382 -4.01 6.56 8.26
CA LEU A 382 -4.62 6.96 6.98
C LEU A 382 -6.15 6.83 7.01
N LEU A 383 -6.71 5.89 7.79
CA LEU A 383 -8.16 5.78 8.00
C LEU A 383 -8.75 7.06 8.59
N ARG A 384 -8.04 7.73 9.51
CA ARG A 384 -8.51 8.98 10.11
C ARG A 384 -8.63 10.10 9.08
N ARG A 385 -7.73 10.15 8.09
CA ARG A 385 -7.83 11.12 6.98
C ARG A 385 -9.04 10.82 6.10
N LEU A 386 -9.27 9.56 5.77
CA LEU A 386 -10.44 9.12 4.99
C LEU A 386 -11.75 9.45 5.72
N ARG A 387 -11.82 9.21 7.03
CA ARG A 387 -13.00 9.54 7.85
C ARG A 387 -13.32 11.05 7.83
N LYS A 388 -12.30 11.91 7.85
CA LYS A 388 -12.47 13.37 7.77
C LYS A 388 -13.01 13.88 6.44
N LEU A 389 -13.03 13.04 5.39
CA LEU A 389 -13.61 13.43 4.10
C LEU A 389 -15.14 13.51 4.14
N GLY A 390 -15.77 12.94 5.16
CA GLY A 390 -17.22 12.96 5.35
C GLY A 390 -17.97 12.24 4.24
N LEU A 391 -17.41 11.11 3.78
CA LEU A 391 -18.08 10.22 2.83
C LEU A 391 -19.09 9.35 3.56
N ASP A 392 -20.14 8.96 2.85
CA ASP A 392 -21.10 7.97 3.32
C ASP A 392 -20.55 6.58 3.02
N TRP A 393 -19.93 5.97 4.02
CA TRP A 393 -19.26 4.68 3.87
C TRP A 393 -20.27 3.55 4.05
N GLU A 394 -20.42 2.71 3.02
CA GLU A 394 -21.18 1.46 3.08
C GLU A 394 -20.46 0.43 3.97
N SER A 395 -19.14 0.42 3.88
CA SER A 395 -18.28 -0.33 4.79
C SER A 395 -17.03 0.49 5.12
N PHE A 396 -16.61 0.45 6.37
CA PHE A 396 -15.38 1.13 6.80
C PHE A 396 -14.79 0.39 7.98
N THR A 397 -13.47 0.18 7.96
CA THR A 397 -12.79 -0.42 9.11
C THR A 397 -12.84 0.54 10.29
N ASP A 398 -13.48 0.11 11.38
CA ASP A 398 -13.42 0.82 12.66
C ASP A 398 -12.02 0.68 13.25
N SER A 399 -11.41 1.83 13.53
CA SER A 399 -10.04 1.99 14.04
C SER A 399 -9.97 1.76 15.54
#